data_AF-A0A183NB51-F1
#
_entry.id   AF-A0A183NB51-F1
#
_cell.length_a   1.000
_cell.length_b   1.000
_cell.length_c   1.000
_cell.angle_alpha   90.00
_cell.angle_beta   90.00
_cell.angle_gamma   90.00
#
_symmetry.space_group_name_H-M   'P 1'
#
loop_
_entity.id
_entity.type
_entity.pdbx_description
1 polymer ?
#
loop_
_entity_poly.entity_id
_entity_poly.type
_entity_poly.pdbx_seq_one_letter_code
_entity_poly.pdbx_strand_id
1 'polypeptide(L)'
;MLDVEVVPELGIRHKLWEFVLGMPIQQMIDILRKQDHTIKNVDFWYSDKDPFSMNLVLVLPGDGVKFHFDPFLQRLRVGISYFNSPSILPTMQEVLRIFGSTKPLGM
;
A
#
# COMPACT_ATOMS: atom_id res chain seq x y z
N MET A 1 1.85 14.35 0.66
CA MET A 1 1.87 13.48 1.85
C MET A 1 0.50 13.50 2.49
N LEU A 2 -0.25 12.43 2.28
CA LEU A 2 -1.60 12.21 2.82
C LEU A 2 -1.60 12.13 4.36
N ASP A 3 -2.64 12.69 4.99
CA ASP A 3 -2.89 12.63 6.45
C ASP A 3 -3.59 11.30 6.80
N VAL A 4 -2.83 10.22 6.85
CA VAL A 4 -3.36 8.86 7.04
C VAL A 4 -2.80 8.18 8.28
N GLU A 5 -3.65 7.39 8.94
CA GLU A 5 -3.30 6.52 10.06
C GLU A 5 -3.02 5.10 9.56
N VAL A 6 -1.96 4.49 10.06
CA VAL A 6 -1.70 3.05 9.89
C VAL A 6 -2.48 2.31 10.96
N VAL A 7 -3.42 1.46 10.56
CA VAL A 7 -4.14 0.56 11.48
C VAL A 7 -3.49 -0.82 11.39
N PRO A 8 -2.74 -1.26 12.42
CA PRO A 8 -2.05 -2.54 12.41
C PRO A 8 -2.98 -3.69 12.03
N GLU A 9 -2.47 -4.63 11.22
CA GLU A 9 -3.20 -5.82 10.77
C GLU A 9 -4.49 -5.58 9.99
N LEU A 10 -4.84 -4.32 9.71
CA LEU A 10 -6.07 -3.96 9.00
C LEU A 10 -5.80 -3.15 7.73
N GLY A 11 -5.01 -2.09 7.78
CA GLY A 11 -4.82 -1.23 6.61
C GLY A 11 -4.45 0.22 6.91
N ILE A 12 -4.87 1.12 6.02
CA ILE A 12 -4.63 2.57 6.12
C ILE A 12 -5.98 3.27 6.19
N ARG A 13 -6.11 4.22 7.11
CA ARG A 13 -7.34 5.00 7.28
C ARG A 13 -7.07 6.48 7.13
N HIS A 14 -7.89 7.13 6.31
CA HIS A 14 -8.07 8.57 6.24
C HIS A 14 -9.42 8.93 6.88
N LYS A 15 -9.64 10.21 7.20
CA LYS A 15 -10.92 10.70 7.75
C LYS A 15 -12.15 10.38 6.88
N LEU A 16 -11.95 10.22 5.56
CA LEU A 16 -13.03 10.05 4.57
C LEU A 16 -13.03 8.69 3.85
N TRP A 17 -11.94 7.94 3.93
CA TRP A 17 -11.76 6.71 3.19
C TRP A 17 -10.77 5.80 3.91
N GLU A 18 -10.82 4.50 3.61
CA GLU A 18 -9.85 3.54 4.11
C GLU A 18 -9.48 2.53 3.04
N PHE A 19 -8.28 1.98 3.15
CA PHE A 19 -7.79 0.87 2.35
C PHE A 19 -7.44 -0.27 3.29
N VAL A 20 -8.22 -1.35 3.23
CA VAL A 20 -8.13 -2.48 4.16
C VAL A 20 -7.64 -3.74 3.47
N LEU A 21 -6.94 -4.60 4.20
CA LEU A 21 -6.48 -5.90 3.72
C LEU A 21 -7.65 -6.71 3.16
N GLY A 22 -7.39 -7.40 2.05
CA GLY A 22 -8.41 -8.16 1.33
C GLY A 22 -9.32 -7.31 0.43
N MET A 23 -9.22 -5.97 0.46
CA MET A 23 -9.99 -5.09 -0.43
C MET A 23 -9.74 -5.43 -1.90
N PRO A 24 -10.80 -5.63 -2.72
CA PRO A 24 -10.66 -5.79 -4.16
C PRO A 24 -10.04 -4.55 -4.80
N ILE A 25 -9.15 -4.73 -5.77
CA ILE A 25 -8.49 -3.61 -6.47
C ILE A 25 -9.50 -2.62 -7.07
N GLN A 26 -10.61 -3.12 -7.61
CA GLN A 26 -11.66 -2.26 -8.18
C GLN A 26 -12.24 -1.29 -7.15
N GLN A 27 -12.47 -1.76 -5.92
CA GLN A 27 -12.98 -0.92 -4.84
C GLN A 27 -11.98 0.18 -4.46
N MET A 28 -10.67 -0.14 -4.42
CA MET A 28 -9.64 0.87 -4.20
C MET A 28 -9.64 1.89 -5.35
N ILE A 29 -9.72 1.45 -6.61
CA ILE A 29 -9.77 2.35 -7.78
C ILE A 29 -10.97 3.30 -7.69
N ASP A 30 -12.14 2.81 -7.28
CA ASP A 30 -13.34 3.64 -7.14
C ASP A 30 -13.18 4.71 -6.04
N ILE A 31 -12.50 4.37 -4.94
CA ILE A 31 -12.14 5.35 -3.89
C ILE A 31 -11.16 6.37 -4.45
N LEU A 32 -10.09 5.94 -5.13
CA LEU A 32 -9.09 6.84 -5.71
C LEU A 32 -9.72 7.84 -6.69
N ARG A 33 -10.65 7.38 -7.55
CA ARG A 33 -11.39 8.25 -8.48
C ARG A 33 -12.26 9.28 -7.76
N LYS A 34 -12.91 8.90 -6.65
CA LYS A 34 -13.71 9.83 -5.84
C LYS A 34 -12.87 10.84 -5.07
N GLN A 35 -11.60 10.54 -4.86
CA GLN A 35 -10.65 11.36 -4.09
C GLN A 35 -9.58 11.99 -4.99
N ASP A 36 -9.84 12.09 -6.30
CA ASP A 36 -8.91 12.55 -7.32
C ASP A 36 -8.37 13.97 -7.09
N HIS A 37 -9.08 14.83 -6.36
CA HIS A 37 -8.64 16.15 -5.93
C HIS A 37 -7.58 16.12 -4.82
N THR A 38 -7.58 15.06 -4.00
CA THR A 38 -6.68 14.89 -2.85
C THR A 38 -5.54 13.91 -3.16
N ILE A 39 -5.86 12.76 -3.77
CA ILE A 39 -4.89 11.73 -4.13
C ILE A 39 -4.48 11.94 -5.58
N LYS A 40 -3.23 12.39 -5.78
CA LYS A 40 -2.67 12.72 -7.09
C LYS A 40 -1.58 11.74 -7.49
N ASN A 41 -1.33 11.65 -8.79
CA ASN A 41 -0.24 10.89 -9.39
C ASN A 41 -0.27 9.41 -8.98
N VAL A 42 -1.33 8.69 -9.31
CA VAL A 42 -1.42 7.25 -9.04
C VAL A 42 -0.75 6.47 -10.17
N ASP A 43 0.26 5.67 -9.86
CA ASP A 43 0.85 4.74 -10.80
C ASP A 43 0.33 3.32 -10.57
N PHE A 44 0.30 2.53 -11.64
CA PHE A 44 -0.06 1.12 -11.58
C PHE A 44 1.01 0.28 -12.28
N TRP A 45 1.68 -0.58 -11.53
CA TRP A 45 2.74 -1.45 -12.02
C TRP A 45 2.22 -2.89 -12.11
N TYR A 46 2.42 -3.49 -13.28
CA TYR A 46 2.04 -4.86 -13.57
C TYR A 46 2.96 -5.42 -14.67
N SER A 47 2.95 -6.74 -14.86
CA SER A 47 3.71 -7.40 -15.92
C SER A 47 2.81 -7.67 -17.12
N ASP A 48 3.10 -7.06 -18.27
CA ASP A 48 2.40 -7.38 -19.53
C ASP A 48 2.73 -8.79 -20.04
N LYS A 49 3.96 -9.27 -19.78
CA LYS A 49 4.45 -10.56 -20.28
C LYS A 49 3.93 -11.74 -19.47
N ASP A 50 3.79 -11.55 -18.17
CA ASP A 50 3.32 -12.57 -17.25
C ASP A 50 2.48 -11.93 -16.12
N PRO A 51 1.19 -11.64 -16.39
CA PRO A 51 0.32 -10.89 -15.50
C PRO A 51 0.11 -11.52 -14.13
N PHE A 52 0.39 -12.83 -14.02
CA PHE A 52 0.13 -13.59 -12.80
C PHE A 52 1.39 -13.93 -12.00
N SER A 53 2.59 -13.75 -12.57
CA SER A 53 3.86 -14.04 -11.92
C SER A 53 4.24 -13.10 -10.77
N MET A 54 3.69 -11.89 -10.74
CA MET A 54 4.05 -10.87 -9.76
C MET A 54 2.83 -10.11 -9.29
N ASN A 55 2.91 -9.60 -8.05
CA ASN A 55 1.85 -8.77 -7.49
C ASN A 55 1.57 -7.55 -8.39
N LEU A 56 0.30 -7.21 -8.55
CA LEU A 56 -0.09 -5.92 -9.10
C LEU A 56 0.21 -4.85 -8.04
N VAL A 57 0.81 -3.74 -8.42
CA VAL A 57 1.22 -2.71 -7.45
C VAL A 57 0.59 -1.38 -7.80
N LEU A 58 -0.18 -0.81 -6.87
CA LEU A 58 -0.63 0.57 -6.96
C LEU A 58 0.31 1.44 -6.14
N VAL A 59 0.84 2.50 -6.75
CA VAL A 59 1.85 3.35 -6.14
C VAL A 59 1.34 4.78 -6.03
N LEU A 60 1.51 5.36 -4.85
CA LEU A 60 1.30 6.76 -4.56
C LEU A 60 2.69 7.41 -4.34
N PRO A 61 3.43 7.74 -5.42
CA PRO A 61 4.81 8.21 -5.36
C PRO A 61 4.96 9.51 -4.56
N GLY A 62 3.99 10.43 -4.64
CA GLY A 62 3.99 11.67 -3.85
C GLY A 62 3.81 11.46 -2.35
N ASP A 63 3.39 10.25 -1.94
CA ASP A 63 3.13 9.86 -0.56
C ASP A 63 4.09 8.76 -0.08
N GLY A 64 4.91 8.19 -0.98
CA GLY A 64 5.85 7.12 -0.66
C GLY A 64 5.20 5.78 -0.30
N VAL A 65 3.94 5.57 -0.70
CA VAL A 65 3.15 4.39 -0.35
C VAL A 65 2.97 3.46 -1.55
N LYS A 66 3.07 2.16 -1.31
CA LYS A 66 2.77 1.11 -2.30
C LYS A 66 1.79 0.12 -1.73
N PHE A 67 0.82 -0.29 -2.55
CA PHE A 67 -0.20 -1.28 -2.26
C PHE A 67 -0.01 -2.48 -3.18
N HIS A 68 0.25 -3.64 -2.60
CA HIS A 68 0.45 -4.88 -3.35
C HIS A 68 -0.84 -5.69 -3.37
N PHE A 69 -1.29 -6.05 -4.56
CA PHE A 69 -2.43 -6.92 -4.78
C PHE A 69 -1.97 -8.30 -5.22
N ASP A 70 -2.66 -9.31 -4.72
CA ASP A 70 -2.58 -10.66 -5.25
C ASP A 70 -2.85 -10.66 -6.77
N PRO A 71 -1.98 -11.25 -7.61
CA PRO A 71 -2.18 -11.26 -9.05
C PRO A 71 -3.44 -12.02 -9.48
N PHE A 72 -3.80 -13.09 -8.77
CA PHE A 72 -4.93 -13.96 -9.10
C PHE A 72 -6.21 -13.48 -8.44
N LEU A 73 -6.16 -13.24 -7.12
CA LEU A 73 -7.32 -12.83 -6.34
C LEU A 73 -7.66 -11.35 -6.51
N GLN A 74 -6.69 -10.54 -6.96
CA GLN A 74 -6.81 -9.08 -7.10
C GLN A 74 -7.27 -8.39 -5.82
N ARG A 75 -6.76 -8.90 -4.68
CA ARG A 75 -7.06 -8.41 -3.34
C ARG A 75 -5.82 -7.84 -2.70
N LEU A 76 -6.00 -6.74 -1.95
CA LEU A 76 -4.92 -6.09 -1.22
C LEU A 76 -4.30 -7.08 -0.23
N ARG A 77 -3.00 -7.32 -0.35
CA ARG A 77 -2.21 -8.19 0.52
C ARG A 77 -1.46 -7.38 1.58
N VAL A 78 -1.01 -8.06 2.64
CA VAL A 78 -0.15 -7.48 3.69
C VAL A 78 1.15 -7.02 3.06
N GLY A 79 1.31 -5.72 2.93
CA GLY A 79 2.46 -5.13 2.24
C GLY A 79 2.26 -3.66 2.01
N ILE A 80 1.95 -2.89 3.07
CA ILE A 80 2.06 -1.45 2.95
C ILE A 80 3.53 -1.11 3.17
N SER A 81 4.23 -0.83 2.08
CA SER A 81 5.61 -0.33 2.20
C SER A 81 5.56 1.17 2.41
N TYR A 82 5.49 1.63 3.67
CA TYR A 82 5.66 3.03 4.06
C TYR A 82 7.13 3.52 3.98
N PHE A 83 8.01 2.71 3.39
CA PHE A 83 9.46 2.78 3.55
C PHE A 83 10.21 3.54 2.45
N ASN A 84 9.51 4.19 1.52
CA ASN A 84 10.14 4.87 0.39
C ASN A 84 9.69 6.34 0.25
N SER A 85 9.61 7.06 1.36
CA SER A 85 9.62 8.53 1.32
C SER A 85 11.08 9.01 1.31
N PRO A 86 11.48 9.97 0.46
CA PRO A 86 12.82 10.56 0.52
C PRO A 86 13.12 11.23 1.87
N SER A 87 12.08 11.49 2.68
CA SER A 87 12.17 12.10 4.00
C SER A 87 12.33 11.09 5.15
N ILE A 88 12.07 9.79 4.93
CA ILE A 88 12.07 8.76 5.98
C ILE A 88 12.93 7.58 5.53
N LEU A 89 14.13 7.49 6.11
CA LEU A 89 15.01 6.34 5.89
C LEU A 89 14.35 5.07 6.44
N PRO A 90 14.32 3.97 5.67
CA PRO A 90 13.78 2.71 6.15
C PRO A 90 14.70 2.06 7.17
N THR A 91 14.55 2.45 8.44
CA THR A 91 15.29 1.87 9.56
C THR A 91 14.49 0.76 10.22
N MET A 92 15.18 -0.24 10.78
CA MET A 92 14.54 -1.31 11.55
C MET A 92 13.76 -0.77 12.76
N GLN A 93 14.18 0.36 13.34
CA GLN A 93 13.46 1.01 14.43
C GLN A 93 12.10 1.56 13.99
N GLU A 94 12.01 2.15 12.79
CA GLU A 94 10.73 2.61 12.25
C GLU A 94 9.81 1.45 11.83
N VAL A 95 10.40 0.35 11.33
CA VAL A 95 9.67 -0.91 11.13
C VAL A 95 9.02 -1.38 12.42
N LEU A 96 9.80 -1.48 13.50
CA LEU A 96 9.30 -1.95 14.79
C LEU A 96 8.30 -0.97 15.43
N ARG A 97 8.46 0.34 15.23
CA ARG A 97 7.53 1.35 15.75
C ARG A 97 6.16 1.27 15.09
N ILE A 98 6.12 1.05 13.77
CA ILE A 98 4.88 1.07 12.98
C ILE A 98 4.18 -0.30 13.02
N PHE A 99 4.93 -1.39 12.87
CA PHE A 99 4.38 -2.74 12.73
C PHE A 99 4.46 -3.57 14.03
N GLY A 100 5.10 -3.07 15.08
CA GLY A 100 5.37 -3.85 16.29
C GLY A 100 6.46 -4.89 16.07
N SER A 101 6.45 -5.97 16.88
CA SER A 101 7.43 -7.06 16.76
C SER A 101 7.31 -7.79 15.42
N THR A 102 8.12 -7.40 14.45
CA THR A 102 8.26 -8.14 13.19
C THR A 102 9.18 -9.34 13.41
N LYS A 103 8.69 -10.56 13.19
CA LYS A 103 9.56 -11.75 13.19
C LYS A 103 10.54 -11.65 12.03
N PRO A 104 11.86 -11.83 12.25
CA PRO A 104 12.78 -12.07 11.15
C PRO A 104 12.27 -13.28 10.35
N LEU A 105 12.29 -13.19 9.02
CA LEU A 105 12.26 -14.40 8.21
C LEU A 105 13.45 -15.24 8.65
N GLY A 106 13.16 -16.37 9.33
CA GLY A 106 14.18 -17.29 9.80
C GLY A 106 15.09 -17.69 8.63
N MET A 107 16.40 -17.70 8.92
CA MET A 107 17.44 -18.26 8.03
C MET A 107 17.12 -19.70 7.65
#